data_AF-A0A5C3MXJ2-F1
#
_entry.id   AF-A0A5C3MXJ2-F1
#
_cell.length_a   1.000
_cell.length_b   1.000
_cell.length_c   1.000
_cell.angle_alpha   90.00
_cell.angle_beta   90.00
_cell.angle_gamma   90.00
#
_symmetry.space_group_name_H-M   'P 1'
#
loop_
_entity.id
_entity.type
_entity.pdbx_description
1 polymer ?
#
loop_
_entity_poly.entity_id
_entity_poly.type
_entity_poly.pdbx_seq_one_letter_code
_entity_poly.pdbx_strand_id
1 'polypeptide(L)'
;MAPEVEKELPHSPIKADRWSCGHLILHLLDRLNGHDETLRAAAEQLNVDAPQLRPSLLEWRSWVTSPPNAVRAGFPVVPLVRPRPTESDEDHAEGPNAKVRRTEDA
;
A
#
# COMPACT_ATOMS: atom_id res chain seq x y z
N MET A 1 6.37 -15.52 3.52
CA MET A 1 6.48 -14.71 2.28
C MET A 1 5.41 -15.20 1.30
N ALA A 2 5.02 -14.40 0.31
CA ALA A 2 4.09 -14.87 -0.72
C ALA A 2 4.70 -16.05 -1.51
N PRO A 3 3.93 -17.10 -1.85
CA PRO A 3 4.48 -18.33 -2.43
C PRO A 3 5.25 -18.10 -3.74
N GLU A 4 4.81 -17.17 -4.58
CA GLU A 4 5.48 -16.85 -5.84
C GLU A 4 6.81 -16.11 -5.63
N VAL A 5 6.96 -15.38 -4.52
CA VAL A 5 8.22 -14.71 -4.16
C VAL A 5 9.19 -15.72 -3.56
N GLU A 6 8.70 -16.61 -2.69
CA GLU A 6 9.51 -17.69 -2.12
C GLU A 6 10.04 -18.65 -3.18
N LYS A 7 9.26 -18.88 -4.24
CA LYS A 7 9.65 -19.72 -5.40
C LYS A 7 10.45 -18.95 -6.47
N GLU A 8 10.79 -17.69 -6.22
CA GLU A 8 11.51 -16.82 -7.15
C GLU A 8 10.86 -16.73 -8.55
N LEU A 9 9.53 -16.86 -8.62
CA LEU A 9 8.78 -16.77 -9.87
C LEU A 9 8.60 -15.30 -10.27
N PRO A 10 8.42 -15.01 -11.57
CA PRO A 10 7.96 -13.70 -12.01
C PRO A 10 6.66 -13.31 -11.29
N HIS A 11 6.68 -12.19 -10.59
CA HIS A 11 5.58 -11.78 -9.73
C HIS A 11 5.31 -10.28 -9.83
N SER A 12 4.11 -9.89 -9.39
CA SER A 12 3.76 -8.49 -9.19
C SER A 12 4.02 -8.14 -7.72
N PRO A 13 4.87 -7.14 -7.41
CA PRO A 13 5.14 -6.74 -6.03
C PRO A 13 3.87 -6.43 -5.24
N ILE A 14 2.94 -5.69 -5.86
CA ILE A 14 1.64 -5.33 -5.23
C ILE A 14 0.82 -6.56 -4.85
N LYS A 15 0.87 -7.64 -5.64
CA LYS A 15 0.13 -8.88 -5.33
C LYS A 15 0.80 -9.66 -4.20
N ALA A 16 2.12 -9.65 -4.13
CA ALA A 16 2.87 -10.25 -3.02
C ALA A 16 2.63 -9.49 -1.70
N ASP A 17 2.56 -8.17 -1.76
CA ASP A 17 2.23 -7.32 -0.61
C ASP A 17 0.83 -7.63 -0.07
N ARG A 18 -0.16 -7.80 -0.96
CA ARG A 18 -1.53 -8.22 -0.57
C ARG A 18 -1.54 -9.52 0.20
N TRP A 19 -0.79 -10.53 -0.27
CA TRP A 19 -0.67 -11.81 0.43
C TRP A 19 -0.08 -11.63 1.82
N SER A 20 0.96 -10.80 1.93
CA SER A 20 1.63 -10.49 3.20
C SER A 20 0.70 -9.75 4.16
N CYS A 21 -0.12 -8.83 3.67
CA CYS A 21 -1.17 -8.18 4.47
C CYS A 21 -2.19 -9.19 4.99
N GLY A 22 -2.71 -10.07 4.13
CA GLY A 22 -3.64 -11.14 4.54
C GLY A 22 -3.03 -12.04 5.63
N HIS A 23 -1.77 -12.47 5.41
CA HIS A 23 -1.03 -13.29 6.37
C HIS A 23 -0.86 -12.59 7.73
N LEU A 24 -0.48 -11.30 7.71
CA LEU A 24 -0.30 -10.51 8.92
C LEU A 24 -1.61 -10.35 9.69
N ILE A 25 -2.73 -10.06 9.00
CA ILE A 25 -4.04 -9.89 9.63
C ILE A 25 -4.47 -11.20 10.30
N LEU A 26 -4.37 -12.34 9.61
CA LEU A 26 -4.70 -13.65 10.17
C LEU A 26 -3.83 -13.95 11.40
N HIS A 27 -2.52 -13.73 11.29
CA HIS A 27 -1.61 -13.93 12.41
C HIS A 27 -1.97 -13.08 13.63
N LEU A 28 -2.33 -11.81 13.42
CA LEU A 28 -2.76 -10.91 14.51
C LEU A 28 -4.10 -11.34 15.12
N LEU A 29 -5.07 -11.76 14.31
CA LEU A 29 -6.35 -12.28 14.80
C LEU A 29 -6.14 -13.51 15.69
N ASP A 30 -5.31 -14.45 15.26
CA ASP A 30 -5.01 -15.67 16.03
C ASP A 30 -4.25 -15.34 17.32
N ARG A 31 -3.28 -14.42 17.26
CA ARG A 31 -2.48 -14.00 18.42
C ARG A 31 -3.28 -13.23 19.46
N LEU A 32 -4.31 -12.50 19.05
CA LEU A 32 -5.13 -11.64 19.92
C LEU A 32 -6.47 -12.28 20.30
N ASN A 33 -6.72 -13.53 19.89
CA ASN A 33 -8.03 -14.18 20.01
C ASN A 33 -9.16 -13.30 19.44
N GLY A 34 -8.91 -12.66 18.29
CA GLY A 34 -9.90 -11.85 17.59
C GLY A 34 -10.97 -12.71 16.92
N HIS A 35 -12.24 -12.31 17.07
CA HIS A 35 -13.41 -12.96 16.49
C HIS A 35 -14.09 -12.13 15.40
N ASP A 36 -13.34 -11.25 14.74
CA ASP A 36 -13.85 -10.46 13.61
C ASP A 36 -13.89 -11.34 12.35
N GLU A 37 -15.01 -12.03 12.14
CA GLU A 37 -15.21 -12.92 10.99
C GLU A 37 -15.18 -12.17 9.65
N THR A 38 -15.58 -10.89 9.65
CA THR A 38 -15.50 -10.05 8.45
C THR A 38 -14.06 -9.80 8.07
N LEU A 39 -13.25 -9.39 9.04
CA LEU A 39 -11.83 -9.13 8.85
C LEU A 39 -11.07 -10.42 8.50
N ARG A 40 -11.41 -11.54 9.14
CA ARG A 40 -10.85 -12.86 8.82
C ARG A 40 -11.14 -13.25 7.37
N ALA A 41 -12.40 -13.22 6.95
CA ALA A 41 -12.79 -13.59 5.60
C ALA A 41 -12.08 -12.73 4.53
N ALA A 42 -11.96 -11.43 4.78
CA ALA A 42 -11.24 -10.54 3.88
C ALA A 42 -9.72 -10.83 3.85
N ALA A 43 -9.11 -11.17 4.99
CA ALA A 43 -7.71 -11.57 5.05
C ALA A 43 -7.44 -12.91 4.35
N GLU A 44 -8.35 -13.88 4.44
CA GLU A 44 -8.28 -15.16 3.71
C GLU A 44 -8.28 -14.94 2.20
N GLN A 45 -9.13 -14.03 1.69
CA GLN A 45 -9.14 -13.69 0.25
C GLN A 45 -7.82 -13.08 -0.23
N LEU A 46 -7.17 -12.28 0.62
CA LEU A 46 -5.86 -11.70 0.32
C LEU A 46 -4.74 -12.74 0.38
N ASN A 47 -4.87 -13.75 1.25
CA ASN A 47 -3.84 -14.76 1.51
C ASN A 47 -3.91 -16.00 0.58
N VAL A 48 -4.65 -15.92 -0.53
CA VAL A 48 -4.73 -17.00 -1.52
C VAL A 48 -3.40 -17.22 -2.24
N ASP A 49 -2.97 -18.48 -2.41
CA ASP A 49 -1.72 -18.82 -3.08
C ASP A 49 -1.63 -18.28 -4.51
N ALA A 50 -2.73 -18.36 -5.27
CA ALA A 50 -2.84 -17.88 -6.65
C ALA A 50 -2.91 -16.34 -6.71
N PRO A 51 -1.88 -15.63 -7.21
CA PRO A 51 -1.83 -14.16 -7.19
C PRO A 51 -2.93 -13.48 -8.02
N GLN A 52 -3.45 -14.15 -9.04
CA GLN A 52 -4.55 -13.66 -9.88
C GLN A 52 -5.91 -13.65 -9.19
N LEU A 53 -6.07 -14.46 -8.13
CA LEU A 53 -7.31 -14.50 -7.36
C LEU A 53 -7.31 -13.48 -6.21
N ARG A 54 -6.14 -12.91 -5.87
CA ARG A 54 -6.01 -11.93 -4.79
C ARG A 54 -6.67 -10.62 -5.21
N PRO A 55 -7.69 -10.16 -4.48
CA PRO A 55 -8.48 -9.04 -4.94
C PRO A 55 -7.77 -7.71 -4.59
N SER A 56 -8.20 -6.61 -5.22
CA SER A 56 -7.57 -5.28 -5.05
C SER A 56 -8.01 -4.58 -3.77
N LEU A 57 -7.08 -4.14 -2.90
CA LEU A 57 -7.45 -3.43 -1.67
C LEU A 57 -8.37 -2.20 -1.89
N LEU A 58 -8.33 -1.59 -3.08
CA LEU A 58 -9.25 -0.50 -3.44
C LEU A 58 -10.73 -0.93 -3.47
N GLU A 59 -10.99 -2.22 -3.72
CA GLU A 59 -12.31 -2.82 -3.82
C GLU A 59 -12.76 -3.46 -2.50
N TRP A 60 -12.01 -3.30 -1.40
CA TRP A 60 -12.29 -3.91 -0.10
C TRP A 60 -13.76 -3.85 0.35
N ARG A 61 -14.44 -2.73 0.08
CA ARG A 61 -15.85 -2.53 0.45
C ARG A 61 -16.79 -3.53 -0.22
N SER A 62 -16.49 -4.02 -1.42
CA SER A 62 -17.35 -4.96 -2.14
C SER A 62 -17.26 -6.38 -1.59
N TRP A 63 -16.16 -6.74 -0.90
CA TRP A 63 -15.95 -8.07 -0.32
C TRP A 63 -16.62 -8.23 1.04
N VAL A 64 -16.70 -7.13 1.78
CA VAL A 64 -17.19 -7.07 3.17
C VAL A 64 -18.72 -6.93 3.25
N THR A 65 -19.40 -6.62 2.14
CA THR A 65 -20.84 -6.29 2.11
C THR A 65 -21.83 -7.47 2.10
N SER A 66 -21.40 -8.72 2.34
CA SER A 66 -22.35 -9.80 2.72
C SER A 66 -22.41 -9.90 4.25
N PRO A 67 -23.50 -9.44 4.91
CA PRO A 67 -23.54 -9.37 6.36
C PRO A 67 -24.14 -10.64 6.96
N PRO A 68 -23.73 -10.97 8.20
CA PRO A 68 -24.73 -10.98 9.25
C PRO A 68 -24.27 -10.14 10.45
N ASN A 69 -24.99 -9.05 10.72
CA ASN A 69 -25.01 -8.36 12.02
C ASN A 69 -23.63 -8.06 12.69
N ALA A 70 -22.79 -7.25 12.05
CA ALA A 70 -21.68 -6.63 12.77
C ALA A 70 -22.18 -5.35 13.47
N VAL A 71 -22.37 -5.45 14.80
CA VAL A 71 -22.53 -4.30 15.69
C VAL A 71 -21.38 -3.32 15.43
N ARG A 72 -21.73 -2.05 15.26
CA ARG A 72 -20.83 -0.93 14.98
C ARG A 72 -19.81 -0.75 16.11
N ALA A 73 -18.72 -1.53 16.09
CA ALA A 73 -17.55 -1.26 16.88
C ALA A 73 -16.90 0.01 16.31
N GLY A 74 -16.92 1.08 17.09
CA GLY A 74 -16.34 2.37 16.71
C GLY A 74 -14.82 2.27 16.63
N PHE A 75 -14.29 1.95 15.46
CA PHE A 75 -12.89 2.21 15.16
C PHE A 75 -12.73 3.70 14.88
N PRO A 76 -11.79 4.40 15.53
CA PRO A 76 -11.50 5.78 15.18
C PRO A 76 -10.94 5.81 13.76
N VAL A 77 -11.63 6.50 12.86
CA VAL A 77 -11.12 6.83 11.54
C VAL A 77 -9.92 7.75 11.74
N VAL A 78 -8.71 7.21 11.56
CA VAL A 78 -7.49 8.02 11.53
C VAL A 78 -7.45 8.70 10.16
N PRO A 79 -7.41 10.04 10.08
CA PRO A 79 -7.29 10.73 8.81
C PRO A 79 -5.99 10.32 8.11
N LEU A 80 -6.10 9.94 6.83
CA LEU A 80 -4.93 9.68 5.98
C LEU A 80 -4.17 11.00 5.79
N VAL A 81 -3.15 11.24 6.61
CA VAL A 81 -2.24 12.37 6.44
C VAL A 81 -1.38 12.08 5.21
N ARG A 82 -1.68 12.76 4.11
CA ARG A 82 -0.81 12.77 2.93
C ARG A 82 0.54 13.36 3.36
N PRO A 83 1.68 12.68 3.15
CA PRO A 83 2.97 13.31 3.39
C PRO A 83 3.06 14.58 2.53
N ARG A 84 3.46 15.70 3.14
CA ARG A 84 3.75 16.93 2.38
C ARG A 84 4.92 16.65 1.42
N PRO A 85 4.91 17.20 0.20
CA PRO A 85 6.13 17.28 -0.60
C PRO A 85 7.17 18.00 0.25
N THR A 86 8.30 17.37 0.51
CA THR A 86 9.48 18.06 1.03
C THR A 86 9.91 19.05 -0.03
N GLU A 87 9.77 20.33 0.30
CA GLU A 87 10.37 21.43 -0.44
C GLU A 87 11.88 21.16 -0.46
N SER A 88 12.42 20.98 -1.66
CA SER A 88 13.86 20.91 -1.88
C SER A 88 14.44 22.26 -1.46
N ASP A 89 15.39 22.24 -0.51
CA ASP A 89 16.18 23.41 -0.14
C ASP A 89 16.96 23.89 -1.37
N GLU A 90 16.40 24.85 -2.11
CA GLU A 90 17.16 25.82 -2.90
C GLU A 90 17.54 26.96 -1.97
N ASP A 91 18.80 27.00 -1.53
CA ASP A 91 19.62 28.23 -1.60
C ASP A 91 20.97 28.01 -0.91
N HIS A 92 22.04 27.90 -1.70
CA HIS A 92 23.31 28.55 -1.41
C HIS A 92 23.76 29.26 -2.69
N ALA A 93 23.56 30.57 -2.69
CA ALA A 93 24.02 31.50 -3.70
C ALA A 93 25.55 31.60 -3.74
N GLU A 94 26.12 31.60 -4.95
CA GLU A 94 27.04 32.65 -5.41
C GLU A 94 27.40 32.41 -6.88
N GLY A 95 26.89 33.26 -7.77
CA GLY A 95 27.47 33.42 -9.09
C GLY A 95 28.73 34.28 -9.02
N PRO A 96 29.60 34.19 -10.04
CA PRO A 96 29.94 35.44 -10.68
C PRO A 96 29.94 35.38 -12.22
N ASN A 97 29.35 36.46 -12.76
CA ASN A 97 29.69 37.15 -14.00
C ASN A 97 29.38 36.51 -15.35
N ALA A 98 28.26 36.98 -15.89
CA ALA A 98 28.06 37.16 -17.32
C ALA A 98 29.20 37.98 -17.94
N LYS A 99 29.81 37.46 -19.02
CA LYS A 99 30.38 38.27 -20.09
C LYS A 99 29.73 37.87 -21.40
N VAL A 100 28.75 38.69 -21.79
CA VAL A 100 28.27 38.81 -23.16
C VAL A 100 29.47 39.03 -24.09
N ARG A 101 29.61 38.18 -25.10
CA ARG A 101 30.29 38.55 -26.35
C ARG A 101 29.37 38.22 -27.52
N ARG A 102 28.77 39.29 -28.04
CA ARG A 102 28.32 39.43 -29.43
C ARG A 102 29.56 39.44 -30.34
N THR A 103 29.53 38.67 -31.42
CA THR A 103 30.23 38.85 -32.70
C THR A 103 29.53 37.86 -33.65
N GLU A 104 28.53 38.29 -34.42
CA GLU A 104 28.64 38.88 -35.78
C GLU A 104 29.25 37.93 -36.81
N ASP A 105 28.54 37.81 -37.93
CA ASP A 105 28.72 36.95 -39.09
C ASP A 105 30.12 36.96 -39.72
N ALA A 106 30.49 35.81 -40.29
CA ALA A 106 31.17 35.71 -41.59
C ALA A 106 30.98 34.29 -42.16
#